data_AF-A0AAU0Y6M5-F1
#
_entry.id   AF-A0AAU0Y6M5-F1
#
_cell.length_a   1.000
_cell.length_b   1.000
_cell.length_c   1.000
_cell.angle_alpha   90.00
_cell.angle_beta   90.00
_cell.angle_gamma   90.00
#
_symmetry.space_group_name_H-M   'P 1'
#
loop_
_entity.id
_entity.type
_entity.pdbx_description
1 polymer ?
#
loop_
_entity_poly.entity_id
_entity_poly.type
_entity_poly.pdbx_seq_one_letter_code
_entity_poly.pdbx_strand_id
1 'polypeptide(L)'
;MIEFVPDQPRWRQVAEVIRQRIADGTYAPRTRVPSVLQLQAEFGIAAATGQKVHRALREDGLIYTEPGLGSFVARPLPSAGDAPRE
;
A
#
# COMPACT_ATOMS: atom_id res chain seq x y z
N MET A 1 -2.68 15.80 1.62
CA MET A 1 -4.03 15.22 1.46
C MET A 1 -4.10 14.68 0.05
N ILE A 2 -4.38 13.39 -0.15
CA ILE A 2 -4.60 12.87 -1.50
C ILE A 2 -5.97 13.37 -1.96
N GLU A 3 -6.03 13.99 -3.12
CA GLU A 3 -7.30 14.38 -3.73
C GLU A 3 -7.93 13.13 -4.35
N PHE A 4 -9.00 12.61 -3.75
CA PHE A 4 -9.66 11.40 -4.25
C PHE A 4 -10.52 11.73 -5.45
N VAL A 5 -10.23 11.11 -6.58
CA VAL A 5 -11.06 11.24 -7.78
C VAL A 5 -12.39 10.49 -7.56
N PRO A 6 -13.57 11.14 -7.69
CA PRO A 6 -14.87 10.52 -7.39
C PRO A 6 -15.25 9.39 -8.35
N ASP A 7 -14.69 9.38 -9.56
CA ASP A 7 -14.94 8.37 -10.59
C ASP A 7 -14.11 7.07 -10.39
N GLN A 8 -13.13 7.08 -9.48
CA GLN A 8 -12.31 5.91 -9.18
C GLN A 8 -12.54 5.35 -7.77
N PRO A 9 -12.50 4.02 -7.60
CA PRO A 9 -12.55 3.42 -6.27
C PRO A 9 -11.43 3.92 -5.37
N ARG A 10 -11.78 4.53 -4.22
CA ARG A 10 -10.83 5.05 -3.23
C ARG A 10 -9.78 4.02 -2.81
N TRP A 11 -10.17 2.75 -2.68
CA TRP A 11 -9.24 1.68 -2.31
C TRP A 11 -8.16 1.43 -3.38
N ARG A 12 -8.48 1.62 -4.67
CA ARG A 12 -7.51 1.44 -5.75
C ARG A 12 -6.50 2.57 -5.75
N GLN A 13 -6.96 3.83 -5.61
CA GLN A 13 -6.10 5.00 -5.52
C GLN A 13 -5.12 4.91 -4.35
N VAL A 14 -5.60 4.53 -3.16
CA VAL A 14 -4.73 4.35 -1.98
C VAL A 14 -3.73 3.21 -2.17
N ALA A 15 -4.17 2.07 -2.72
CA ALA A 15 -3.27 0.96 -3.00
C ALA A 15 -2.17 1.32 -4.00
N GLU A 16 -2.51 2.06 -5.07
CA GLU A 16 -1.54 2.54 -6.05
C GLU A 16 -0.54 3.53 -5.44
N VAL A 17 -1.01 4.48 -4.63
CA VAL A 17 -0.12 5.44 -3.96
C VAL A 17 0.84 4.74 -3.01
N ILE A 18 0.36 3.74 -2.26
CA ILE A 18 1.22 2.93 -1.39
C ILE A 18 2.23 2.14 -2.23
N ARG A 19 1.80 1.52 -3.33
CA ARG A 19 2.68 0.80 -4.25
C ARG A 19 3.77 1.71 -4.82
N GLN A 20 3.41 2.90 -5.30
CA GLN A 20 4.35 3.89 -5.82
C GLN A 20 5.35 4.32 -4.75
N ARG A 21 4.88 4.61 -3.53
CA ARG A 21 5.77 4.96 -2.40
C ARG A 21 6.70 3.81 -1.99
N ILE A 22 6.25 2.56 -2.07
CA ILE A 22 7.11 1.39 -1.81
C ILE A 22 8.16 1.26 -2.93
N ALA A 23 7.76 1.44 -4.19
CA ALA A 23 8.64 1.35 -5.35
C ALA A 23 9.69 2.47 -5.41
N ASP A 24 9.30 3.68 -5.01
CA ASP A 24 10.16 4.86 -4.90
C ASP A 24 11.12 4.79 -3.68
N GLY A 25 10.87 3.85 -2.75
CA GLY A 25 11.67 3.70 -1.53
C GLY A 25 11.24 4.59 -0.37
N THR A 26 10.23 5.45 -0.56
CA THR A 26 9.56 6.21 0.51
C THR A 26 9.08 5.28 1.64
N TYR A 27 8.52 4.12 1.29
CA TYR A 27 8.23 3.05 2.26
C TYR A 27 9.20 1.89 2.07
N ALA A 28 10.25 1.88 2.89
CA ALA A 28 11.24 0.82 2.87
C ALA A 28 10.62 -0.57 3.12
N PRO A 29 11.16 -1.64 2.51
CA PRO A 29 10.78 -3.00 2.86
C PRO A 29 10.98 -3.24 4.36
N ARG A 30 10.04 -3.99 4.98
CA ARG A 30 9.96 -4.23 6.43
C ARG A 30 9.59 -3.00 7.28
N THR A 31 9.19 -1.89 6.67
CA THR A 31 8.51 -0.80 7.41
C THR A 31 7.09 -1.20 7.78
N ARG A 32 6.64 -0.72 8.94
CA ARG A 32 5.26 -0.91 9.40
C ARG A 32 4.29 -0.16 8.49
N VAL A 33 3.40 -0.91 7.85
CA VAL A 33 2.29 -0.37 7.05
C VAL A 33 1.18 0.04 8.01
N PRO A 34 0.54 1.19 7.79
CA PRO A 34 -0.65 1.56 8.54
C PRO A 34 -1.73 0.46 8.39
N SER A 35 -2.24 -0.03 9.52
CA SER A 35 -3.41 -0.92 9.55
C SER A 35 -4.64 -0.25 8.96
N VAL A 36 -5.69 -1.02 8.66
CA VAL A 36 -6.98 -0.50 8.19
C VAL A 36 -7.48 0.72 8.97
N LEU A 37 -7.36 0.70 10.30
CA LEU A 37 -7.72 1.82 11.19
C LEU A 37 -6.84 3.06 10.98
N GLN A 38 -5.54 2.87 10.81
CA GLN A 38 -4.59 3.95 10.54
C GLN A 38 -4.80 4.51 9.13
N LEU A 39 -5.04 3.66 8.14
CA LEU A 39 -5.40 4.08 6.79
C LEU A 39 -6.69 4.90 6.80
N GLN A 40 -7.69 4.50 7.59
CA GLN A 40 -8.90 5.27 7.78
C GLN A 40 -8.62 6.64 8.41
N ALA A 41 -7.75 6.73 9.42
CA ALA A 41 -7.40 7.98 10.07
C ALA A 41 -6.55 8.90 9.17
N GLU A 42 -5.58 8.34 8.45
CA GLU A 42 -4.61 9.08 7.63
C GLU A 42 -5.21 9.52 6.28
N PHE A 43 -6.03 8.66 5.66
CA PHE A 43 -6.62 8.90 4.35
C PHE A 43 -8.11 9.23 4.38
N GLY A 44 -8.78 9.16 5.55
CA GLY A 44 -10.21 9.43 5.67
C GLY A 44 -11.10 8.40 4.93
N ILE A 45 -10.60 7.18 4.74
CA ILE A 45 -11.34 6.11 4.02
C ILE A 45 -12.17 5.24 4.97
N ALA A 46 -13.24 4.63 4.48
CA ALA A 46 -14.01 3.68 5.27
C ALA A 46 -13.21 2.41 5.61
N ALA A 47 -13.47 1.79 6.76
CA ALA A 47 -12.84 0.52 7.16
C ALA A 47 -12.92 -0.57 6.07
N ALA A 48 -14.06 -0.70 5.40
CA ALA A 48 -14.23 -1.63 4.27
C ALA A 48 -13.31 -1.30 3.08
N THR A 49 -12.99 -0.02 2.88
CA THR A 49 -12.05 0.45 1.85
C THR A 49 -10.61 0.12 2.27
N GLY A 50 -10.25 0.38 3.52
CA GLY A 50 -8.91 0.03 4.04
C GLY A 50 -8.66 -1.48 4.03
N GLN A 51 -9.67 -2.31 4.29
CA GLN A 51 -9.57 -3.76 4.12
C GLN A 51 -9.32 -4.16 2.67
N LYS A 52 -10.01 -3.53 1.70
CA LYS A 52 -9.76 -3.78 0.26
C LYS A 52 -8.34 -3.38 -0.15
N VAL A 53 -7.84 -2.24 0.35
CA VAL A 53 -6.45 -1.81 0.14
C VAL A 53 -5.48 -2.87 0.65
N HIS A 54 -5.61 -3.27 1.91
CA HIS A 54 -4.74 -4.29 2.52
C HIS A 54 -4.79 -5.61 1.77
N ARG A 55 -5.99 -6.05 1.39
CA ARG A 55 -6.17 -7.28 0.64
C ARG A 55 -5.50 -7.18 -0.74
N ALA A 56 -5.70 -6.09 -1.48
CA ALA A 56 -5.06 -5.89 -2.78
C ALA A 56 -3.53 -5.85 -2.66
N LEU A 57 -2.99 -5.10 -1.70
CA LEU A 57 -1.54 -5.04 -1.44
C LEU A 57 -0.97 -6.39 -1.01
N ARG A 58 -1.74 -7.19 -0.27
CA ARG A 58 -1.36 -8.55 0.14
C ARG A 58 -1.39 -9.52 -1.04
N GLU A 59 -2.41 -9.44 -1.89
CA GLU A 59 -2.51 -10.22 -3.13
C GLU A 59 -1.38 -9.89 -4.10
N ASP A 60 -0.95 -8.63 -4.16
CA ASP A 60 0.20 -8.17 -4.96
C ASP A 60 1.56 -8.53 -4.31
N GLY A 61 1.56 -9.09 -3.08
CA GLY A 61 2.78 -9.44 -2.36
C GLY A 61 3.59 -8.23 -1.86
N LEU A 62 2.97 -7.05 -1.79
CA LEU A 62 3.57 -5.80 -1.34
C LEU A 62 3.49 -5.60 0.18
N ILE A 63 2.56 -6.28 0.86
CA ILE A 63 2.46 -6.27 2.32
C ILE A 63 2.28 -7.68 2.87
N TYR A 64 2.74 -7.87 4.11
CA TYR A 64 2.46 -9.05 4.91
C TYR A 64 1.94 -8.63 6.28
N THR A 65 0.98 -9.39 6.81
CA THR A 65 0.44 -9.16 8.15
C THR A 65 1.10 -10.13 9.11
N GLU A 66 1.77 -9.60 10.14
CA GLU A 66 2.28 -10.39 11.24
C GLU A 66 1.29 -10.36 12.42
N PRO A 67 0.74 -11.52 12.82
CA PRO A 67 -0.17 -11.59 13.97
C PRO A 67 0.55 -11.08 15.23
N GLY A 68 -0.05 -10.10 15.91
CA GLY A 68 0.49 -9.48 17.11
C GLY A 68 1.38 -8.25 16.89
N LEU A 69 1.99 -8.07 15.71
CA LEU A 69 2.87 -6.92 15.43
C LEU A 69 2.25 -5.89 14.49
N GLY A 70 1.35 -6.31 13.59
CA GLY A 70 0.66 -5.43 12.64
C GLY A 70 0.95 -5.80 11.19
N SER A 71 0.88 -4.84 10.28
CA SER A 71 1.18 -5.07 8.87
C SER A 71 2.50 -4.40 8.47
N PHE A 72 3.26 -5.04 7.59
CA PHE A 72 4.57 -4.61 7.16
C PHE A 72 4.70 -4.70 5.64
N VAL A 73 5.54 -3.85 5.06
CA VAL A 73 5.82 -3.85 3.63
C VAL A 73 6.62 -5.11 3.30
N ALA A 74 6.02 -6.02 2.54
CA ALA A 74 6.73 -7.13 1.94
C ALA A 74 7.66 -6.56 0.86
N ARG A 75 8.87 -7.12 0.78
CA ARG A 75 9.97 -6.60 -0.04
C ARG A 75 9.46 -6.21 -1.44
N PRO A 76 9.86 -5.05 -2.00
CA PRO A 76 9.47 -4.72 -3.36
C PRO A 76 9.86 -5.89 -4.25
N LEU A 77 8.90 -6.38 -5.03
CA LEU A 77 9.18 -7.12 -6.24
C LEU A 77 10.29 -6.35 -6.95
N PRO A 78 11.38 -7.00 -7.42
CA PRO A 78 12.45 -6.27 -8.12
C PRO A 78 11.76 -5.41 -9.17
N SER A 79 11.92 -4.10 -9.03
CA SER A 79 11.23 -3.12 -9.87
C SER A 79 11.38 -3.59 -11.31
N ALA A 80 10.28 -3.75 -12.03
CA ALA A 80 10.31 -4.03 -13.47
C ALA A 80 10.92 -2.86 -14.30
N GLY A 81 11.62 -1.93 -13.64
CA GLY A 81 12.47 -0.88 -14.17
C GLY A 81 13.97 -1.07 -13.89
N ASP A 82 14.40 -2.14 -13.22
CA ASP A 82 15.79 -2.64 -13.33
C ASP A 82 15.90 -3.55 -14.56
N ALA A 83 15.46 -3.01 -15.71
CA ALA A 83 15.95 -3.49 -16.99
C ALA A 83 17.20 -2.65 -17.26
N PRO A 84 18.38 -3.24 -17.46
CA PRO A 84 19.54 -2.48 -17.89
C PRO A 84 19.18 -1.84 -19.23
N ARG A 85 18.99 -0.52 -19.25
CA ARG A 85 19.15 0.24 -20.49
C ARG A 85 20.64 0.48 -20.66
N GLU A 86 21.21 -0.33 -21.55
CA GLU A 86 22.38 -0.15 -22.43
C GLU A 86 23.64 0.52 -21.88
#